data_AF-A4C568-F1
#
_entry.id   AF-A4C568-F1
#
_cell.length_a   1.000
_cell.length_b   1.000
_cell.length_c   1.000
_cell.angle_alpha   90.00
_cell.angle_beta   90.00
_cell.angle_gamma   90.00
#
_symmetry.space_group_name_H-M   'P 1'
#
loop_
_entity.id
_entity.type
_entity.pdbx_description
1 polymer ?
#
loop_
_entity_poly.entity_id
_entity_poly.type
_entity_poly.pdbx_seq_one_letter_code
_entity_poly.pdbx_strand_id
1 'polypeptide(L)'
;MKDIFRLIRNFILGQAVLALMALFFAIPIILYVTVFSLFIPDWAAGITIILLIIGFTVTLEKIGNFKSRTKSKPQNIPDFGVSSMEEAHKNLIKKGFQVDPQIAKSLNRANIAHLEKYGAWLSALETGQIAPITEEQNRFLDVCRGFQNPINATEIAWYNYKKVASRLAGGDFGYHKNSFKIEKVGVKKM
;
A
#
# COMPACT_ATOMS: atom_id res chain seq x y z
N MET A 1 -4.64 27.78 23.25
CA MET A 1 -5.95 28.14 22.63
C MET A 1 -6.12 27.63 21.20
N LYS A 2 -5.13 27.76 20.30
CA LYS A 2 -5.26 27.31 18.89
C LYS A 2 -5.48 25.80 18.72
N ASP A 3 -4.95 24.97 19.62
CA ASP A 3 -5.06 23.50 19.52
C ASP A 3 -6.43 22.97 19.95
N ILE A 4 -7.07 23.60 20.94
CA ILE A 4 -8.43 23.26 21.40
C ILE A 4 -9.44 23.54 20.27
N PHE A 5 -9.27 24.66 19.56
CA PHE A 5 -10.14 25.00 18.43
C PHE A 5 -10.01 24.02 17.26
N ARG A 6 -8.80 23.50 16.99
CA ARG A 6 -8.59 22.45 15.98
C ARG A 6 -9.25 21.13 16.38
N LEU A 7 -9.22 20.78 17.67
CA LEU A 7 -9.82 19.56 18.21
C LEU A 7 -11.35 19.59 18.10
N ILE A 8 -11.97 20.72 18.49
CA ILE A 8 -13.42 20.92 18.39
C ILE A 8 -13.87 20.89 16.92
N ARG A 9 -13.14 21.58 16.03
CA ARG A 9 -13.46 21.59 14.59
C ARG A 9 -13.41 20.19 13.98
N ASN A 10 -12.41 19.38 14.30
CA ASN A 10 -12.28 18.02 13.79
C ASN A 10 -13.34 17.08 14.37
N PHE A 11 -13.78 17.31 15.61
CA PHE A 11 -14.88 16.57 16.23
C PHE A 11 -16.21 16.88 15.55
N ILE A 12 -16.51 18.16 15.31
CA ILE A 12 -17.73 18.60 14.61
C ILE A 12 -17.75 18.06 13.17
N LEU A 13 -16.63 18.15 12.45
CA LEU A 13 -16.51 17.57 11.10
C LEU A 13 -16.70 16.05 11.11
N GLY A 14 -16.18 15.34 12.11
CA GLY A 14 -16.37 13.91 12.26
C GLY A 14 -17.82 13.51 12.51
N GLN A 15 -18.52 14.22 13.40
CA GLN A 15 -19.94 13.98 13.68
C GLN A 15 -20.83 14.33 12.47
N ALA A 16 -20.50 15.40 11.73
CA ALA A 16 -21.21 15.77 10.51
C ALA A 16 -21.07 14.71 9.41
N VAL A 17 -19.88 14.13 9.23
CA VAL A 17 -19.66 13.04 8.27
C VAL A 17 -20.42 11.78 8.70
N LEU A 18 -20.45 11.46 9.99
CA LEU A 18 -21.20 10.31 10.50
C LEU A 18 -22.71 10.47 10.29
N ALA A 19 -23.24 11.68 10.57
CA ALA A 19 -24.64 12.01 10.33
C ALA A 19 -24.99 11.98 8.84
N LEU A 20 -24.12 12.49 7.97
CA LEU A 20 -24.32 12.45 6.52
C LEU A 20 -24.33 11.02 5.98
N MET A 21 -23.40 10.17 6.45
CA MET A 21 -23.40 8.74 6.10
C MET A 21 -24.68 8.06 6.59
N ALA A 22 -25.11 8.31 7.82
CA ALA A 22 -26.38 7.78 8.34
C ALA A 22 -27.57 8.22 7.46
N LEU A 23 -27.56 9.44 6.94
CA LEU A 23 -28.60 9.96 6.04
C LEU A 23 -28.59 9.22 4.69
N PHE A 24 -27.41 8.96 4.12
CA PHE A 24 -27.26 8.19 2.89
C PHE A 24 -27.66 6.71 3.02
N PHE A 25 -27.59 6.11 4.21
CA PHE A 25 -28.00 4.72 4.41
C PHE A 25 -29.44 4.59 4.92
N ALA A 26 -29.90 5.48 5.79
CA ALA A 26 -31.25 5.42 6.35
C ALA A 26 -32.33 5.78 5.31
N ILE A 27 -32.09 6.79 4.46
CA ILE A 27 -33.09 7.25 3.49
C ILE A 27 -33.43 6.16 2.45
N PRO A 28 -32.46 5.47 1.82
CA PRO A 28 -32.76 4.38 0.89
C PRO A 28 -33.46 3.20 1.57
N ILE A 29 -33.10 2.89 2.83
CA ILE A 29 -33.74 1.80 3.59
C ILE A 29 -35.21 2.16 3.90
N ILE A 30 -35.48 3.40 4.32
CA ILE A 30 -36.84 3.88 4.58
C ILE A 30 -37.66 3.89 3.29
N LEU A 31 -37.11 4.39 2.18
CA LEU A 31 -37.76 4.35 0.86
C LEU A 31 -38.04 2.91 0.40
N TYR A 32 -37.10 1.99 0.62
CA TYR A 32 -37.28 0.58 0.29
C TYR A 32 -38.42 -0.06 1.12
N VAL A 33 -38.44 0.18 2.43
CA VAL A 33 -39.46 -0.38 3.33
C VAL A 33 -40.83 0.25 3.12
N THR A 34 -40.92 1.52 2.71
CA THR A 34 -42.20 2.24 2.56
C THR A 34 -42.80 2.18 1.16
N VAL A 35 -41.97 2.17 0.11
CA VAL A 35 -42.44 2.22 -1.28
C VAL A 35 -42.36 0.86 -1.95
N PHE A 36 -41.34 0.05 -1.64
CA PHE A 36 -41.08 -1.20 -2.34
C PHE A 36 -41.76 -2.42 -1.71
N SER A 37 -42.18 -2.32 -0.44
CA SER A 37 -42.95 -3.37 0.27
C SER A 37 -44.38 -3.56 -0.27
N LEU A 38 -44.90 -2.62 -1.07
CA LEU A 38 -46.23 -2.71 -1.68
C LEU A 38 -46.25 -3.44 -3.04
N PHE A 39 -45.09 -3.58 -3.68
CA PHE A 39 -44.96 -4.05 -5.07
C PHE A 39 -44.23 -5.40 -5.21
N ILE A 40 -43.69 -5.93 -4.12
CA ILE A 40 -42.96 -7.21 -4.14
C ILE A 40 -43.88 -8.32 -3.60
N PRO A 41 -44.17 -9.37 -4.39
CA PRO A 41 -44.85 -10.57 -3.89
C PRO A 41 -44.09 -11.19 -2.70
N ASP A 42 -44.78 -11.73 -1.70
CA ASP A 42 -44.19 -12.20 -0.42
C ASP A 42 -42.93 -13.09 -0.57
N TRP A 43 -42.81 -13.84 -1.66
CA TRP A 43 -41.66 -14.69 -1.96
C TRP A 43 -40.40 -13.93 -2.43
N ALA A 44 -40.53 -12.74 -3.01
CA ALA A 44 -39.42 -11.96 -3.55
C ALA A 44 -38.79 -10.99 -2.52
N ALA A 45 -39.50 -10.69 -1.42
CA ALA A 45 -38.96 -9.90 -0.31
C ALA A 45 -37.82 -10.64 0.41
N GLY A 46 -37.92 -11.96 0.54
CA GLY A 46 -36.85 -12.78 1.13
C GLY A 46 -35.58 -12.80 0.28
N ILE A 47 -35.72 -12.90 -1.05
CA ILE A 47 -34.59 -13.00 -1.99
C ILE A 47 -33.77 -11.70 -2.01
N THR A 48 -34.44 -10.55 -2.00
CA THR A 48 -33.77 -9.24 -1.99
C THR A 48 -32.98 -9.00 -0.71
N ILE A 49 -33.50 -9.40 0.46
CA ILE A 49 -32.81 -9.31 1.75
C ILE A 49 -31.57 -10.22 1.76
N ILE A 50 -31.68 -11.44 1.22
CA ILE A 50 -30.55 -12.39 1.13
C ILE A 50 -29.45 -11.81 0.22
N LEU A 51 -29.80 -11.24 -0.93
CA LEU A 51 -28.82 -10.60 -1.82
C LEU A 51 -28.15 -9.37 -1.18
N LEU A 52 -28.88 -8.58 -0.40
CA LEU A 52 -28.33 -7.47 0.37
C LEU A 52 -27.34 -7.96 1.45
N ILE A 53 -27.68 -9.03 2.17
CA ILE A 53 -26.80 -9.63 3.18
C ILE A 53 -25.52 -10.17 2.54
N ILE A 54 -25.63 -10.89 1.41
CA ILE A 54 -24.48 -11.42 0.67
C ILE A 54 -23.60 -10.27 0.12
N GLY A 55 -24.22 -9.22 -0.44
CA GLY A 55 -23.48 -8.03 -0.87
C GLY A 55 -22.75 -7.34 0.28
N PHE A 56 -23.38 -7.28 1.46
CA PHE A 56 -22.82 -6.68 2.66
C PHE A 56 -21.66 -7.50 3.24
N THR A 57 -21.74 -8.84 3.26
CA THR A 57 -20.63 -9.69 3.74
C THR A 57 -19.39 -9.59 2.84
N VAL A 58 -19.56 -9.61 1.52
CA VAL A 58 -18.45 -9.44 0.56
C VAL A 58 -17.80 -8.05 0.67
N THR A 59 -18.59 -7.02 0.99
CA THR A 59 -18.06 -5.66 1.18
C THR A 59 -17.32 -5.50 2.51
N LEU A 60 -17.80 -6.15 3.58
CA LEU A 60 -17.14 -6.13 4.89
C LEU A 60 -15.78 -6.84 4.90
N GLU A 61 -15.61 -7.92 4.13
CA GLU A 61 -14.32 -8.61 3.99
C GLU A 61 -13.26 -7.66 3.36
N LYS A 62 -13.67 -6.84 2.40
CA LYS A 62 -12.79 -5.87 1.73
C LYS A 62 -12.46 -4.66 2.61
N ILE A 63 -13.37 -4.24 3.49
CA ILE A 63 -13.18 -3.14 4.45
C ILE A 63 -12.36 -3.60 5.67
N GLY A 64 -12.54 -4.84 6.13
CA GLY A 64 -11.73 -5.45 7.20
C GLY A 64 -10.24 -5.48 6.86
N ASN A 65 -9.90 -5.79 5.61
CA ASN A 65 -8.54 -5.72 5.10
C ASN A 65 -8.03 -4.29 4.82
N PHE A 66 -8.90 -3.29 4.78
CA PHE A 66 -8.51 -1.88 4.56
C PHE A 66 -8.25 -1.15 5.88
N LYS A 67 -8.96 -1.49 6.96
CA LYS A 67 -8.88 -0.81 8.26
C LYS A 67 -7.62 -1.15 9.08
N SER A 68 -6.91 -2.22 8.73
CA SER A 68 -5.60 -2.54 9.32
C SER A 68 -4.48 -1.60 8.88
N ARG A 69 -4.71 -0.71 7.89
CA ARG A 69 -3.67 0.14 7.30
C ARG A 69 -3.58 1.57 7.84
N THR A 70 -4.52 2.01 8.69
CA THR A 70 -4.51 3.37 9.21
C THR A 70 -4.98 3.44 10.66
N LYS A 71 -4.10 3.10 11.61
CA LYS A 71 -3.97 3.71 12.95
C LYS A 71 -3.11 2.81 13.85
N SER A 72 -1.86 3.21 14.07
CA SER A 72 -1.20 2.96 15.36
C SER A 72 -0.04 3.93 15.58
N LYS A 73 -0.26 4.89 16.48
CA LYS A 73 0.74 5.59 17.28
C LYS A 73 0.09 5.87 18.65
N PRO A 74 0.82 5.83 19.77
CA PRO A 74 1.66 4.76 20.30
C PRO A 74 1.00 4.15 21.54
N GLN A 75 0.94 2.83 21.65
CA GLN A 75 0.47 2.19 22.89
C GLN A 75 1.44 1.07 23.21
N ASN A 76 1.98 1.08 24.44
CA ASN A 76 2.88 0.07 24.97
C ASN A 76 2.28 -1.33 24.78
N ILE A 77 2.77 -2.04 23.77
CA ILE A 77 2.44 -3.44 23.48
C ILE A 77 3.67 -4.25 23.89
N PRO A 78 3.52 -5.41 24.58
CA PRO A 78 4.64 -6.27 24.90
C PRO A 78 5.40 -6.66 23.61
N ASP A 79 6.72 -6.53 23.65
CA ASP A 79 7.70 -6.55 22.55
C ASP A 79 7.83 -7.89 21.75
N PHE A 80 6.81 -8.74 21.79
CA PHE A 80 6.89 -10.09 21.23
C PHE A 80 6.67 -10.15 19.70
N GLY A 81 5.98 -9.17 19.11
CA GLY A 81 5.70 -9.14 17.67
C GLY A 81 6.71 -8.34 16.84
N VAL A 82 7.34 -7.31 17.43
CA VAL A 82 8.29 -6.42 16.74
C VAL A 82 9.65 -7.10 16.59
N SER A 83 10.13 -7.77 17.65
CA SER A 83 11.35 -8.57 17.64
C SER A 83 11.36 -9.62 16.51
N SER A 84 10.27 -10.37 16.36
CA SER A 84 10.14 -11.39 15.30
C SER A 84 10.18 -10.79 13.88
N MET A 85 9.53 -9.65 13.64
CA MET A 85 9.57 -8.98 12.33
C MET A 85 10.96 -8.39 12.03
N GLU A 86 11.59 -7.74 13.00
CA GLU A 86 12.95 -7.23 12.83
C GLU A 86 13.96 -8.33 12.57
N GLU A 87 13.82 -9.47 13.24
CA GLU A 87 14.66 -10.65 13.02
C GLU A 87 14.50 -11.17 11.58
N ALA A 88 13.27 -11.23 11.06
CA ALA A 88 13.04 -11.61 9.66
C ALA A 88 13.76 -10.66 8.68
N HIS A 89 13.71 -9.35 8.94
CA HIS A 89 14.44 -8.36 8.13
C HIS A 89 15.96 -8.56 8.23
N LYS A 90 16.50 -8.75 9.44
CA LYS A 90 17.94 -8.96 9.68
C LYS A 90 18.43 -10.26 9.02
N ASN A 91 17.64 -11.32 9.06
CA ASN A 91 17.99 -12.62 8.46
C ASN A 91 18.09 -12.54 6.94
N LEU A 92 17.20 -11.79 6.28
CA LEU A 92 17.23 -11.61 4.83
C LEU A 92 18.43 -10.78 4.36
N ILE A 93 18.85 -9.77 5.14
CA ILE A 93 20.06 -9.00 4.85
C ILE A 93 21.32 -9.89 4.96
N LYS A 94 21.35 -10.81 5.93
CA LYS A 94 22.47 -11.76 6.09
C LYS A 94 22.52 -12.81 4.98
N LYS A 95 21.37 -13.21 4.43
CA LYS A 95 21.28 -14.23 3.37
C LYS A 95 22.00 -13.81 2.08
N GLY A 96 22.10 -12.51 1.83
CA GLY A 96 22.67 -11.97 0.59
C GLY A 96 21.83 -12.33 -0.64
N PHE A 97 22.29 -11.93 -1.82
CA PHE A 97 21.58 -12.15 -3.09
C PHE A 97 22.57 -12.48 -4.20
N GLN A 98 22.30 -13.55 -4.94
CA GLN A 98 23.10 -13.89 -6.11
C GLN A 98 22.50 -13.23 -7.34
N VAL A 99 23.22 -12.26 -7.92
CA VAL A 99 22.82 -11.62 -9.17
C VAL A 99 23.16 -12.55 -10.33
N ASP A 100 22.20 -12.77 -11.22
CA ASP A 100 22.43 -13.54 -12.45
C ASP A 100 23.63 -12.95 -13.23
N PRO A 101 24.61 -13.76 -13.67
CA PRO A 101 25.79 -13.27 -14.38
C PRO A 101 25.47 -12.47 -15.66
N GLN A 102 24.39 -12.77 -16.37
CA GLN A 102 23.97 -12.03 -17.56
C GLN A 102 23.43 -10.65 -17.19
N ILE A 103 22.70 -10.55 -16.08
CA ILE A 103 22.24 -9.26 -15.55
C ILE A 103 23.43 -8.45 -15.04
N ALA A 104 24.34 -9.08 -14.30
CA ALA A 104 25.52 -8.43 -13.72
C ALA A 104 26.39 -7.74 -14.78
N LYS A 105 26.54 -8.34 -15.97
CA LYS A 105 27.27 -7.74 -17.10
C LYS A 105 26.72 -6.37 -17.56
N SER A 106 25.43 -6.13 -17.34
CA SER A 106 24.75 -4.88 -17.73
C SER A 106 24.61 -3.89 -16.57
N LEU A 107 25.12 -4.21 -15.38
CA LEU A 107 25.05 -3.36 -14.19
C LEU A 107 26.44 -2.84 -13.82
N ASN A 108 26.48 -1.66 -13.19
CA ASN A 108 27.71 -1.16 -12.62
C ASN A 108 28.05 -1.89 -11.30
N ARG A 109 29.32 -1.83 -10.89
CA ARG A 109 29.81 -2.52 -9.68
C ARG A 109 29.11 -2.04 -8.39
N ALA A 110 28.75 -0.76 -8.33
CA ALA A 110 28.04 -0.20 -7.18
C ALA A 110 26.64 -0.83 -7.00
N ASN A 111 25.87 -0.92 -8.09
CA ASN A 111 24.55 -1.57 -8.10
C ASN A 111 24.69 -3.05 -7.72
N ILE A 112 25.69 -3.75 -8.26
CA ILE A 112 25.96 -5.15 -7.90
C ILE A 112 26.20 -5.28 -6.40
N ALA A 113 27.06 -4.45 -5.80
CA ALA A 113 27.33 -4.50 -4.37
C ALA A 113 26.08 -4.24 -3.52
N HIS A 114 25.21 -3.30 -3.92
CA HIS A 114 23.93 -3.07 -3.25
C HIS A 114 22.98 -4.26 -3.39
N LEU A 115 22.91 -4.87 -4.57
CA LEU A 115 22.09 -6.04 -4.82
C LEU A 115 22.59 -7.25 -4.04
N GLU A 116 23.88 -7.53 -4.04
CA GLU A 116 24.46 -8.65 -3.27
C GLU A 116 24.17 -8.52 -1.78
N LYS A 117 24.19 -7.30 -1.24
CA LYS A 117 23.92 -7.03 0.17
C LYS A 117 22.44 -7.03 0.53
N TYR A 118 21.59 -6.43 -0.30
CA TYR A 118 20.19 -6.15 0.06
C TYR A 118 19.16 -6.84 -0.85
N GLY A 119 19.56 -7.50 -1.93
CA GLY A 119 18.67 -7.97 -2.99
C GLY A 119 17.63 -9.00 -2.51
N ALA A 120 17.99 -9.91 -1.63
CA ALA A 120 17.04 -10.86 -1.05
C ALA A 120 16.01 -10.15 -0.17
N TRP A 121 16.46 -9.15 0.60
CA TRP A 121 15.59 -8.31 1.42
C TRP A 121 14.65 -7.44 0.58
N LEU A 122 15.15 -6.81 -0.49
CA LEU A 122 14.37 -6.01 -1.43
C LEU A 122 13.33 -6.86 -2.19
N SER A 123 13.71 -8.06 -2.63
CA SER A 123 12.81 -9.01 -3.27
C SER A 123 11.69 -9.45 -2.32
N ALA A 124 12.04 -9.76 -1.07
CA ALA A 124 11.07 -10.15 -0.05
C ALA A 124 10.10 -9.01 0.30
N LEU A 125 10.57 -7.76 0.33
CA LEU A 125 9.72 -6.59 0.47
C LEU A 125 8.78 -6.41 -0.74
N GLU A 126 9.31 -6.43 -1.96
CA GLU A 126 8.52 -6.23 -3.19
C GLU A 126 7.42 -7.31 -3.33
N THR A 127 7.74 -8.56 -2.99
CA THR A 127 6.82 -9.70 -3.08
C THR A 127 5.87 -9.82 -1.88
N GLY A 128 6.07 -9.03 -0.83
CA GLY A 128 5.25 -9.07 0.38
C GLY A 128 5.54 -10.23 1.33
N GLN A 129 6.68 -10.92 1.18
CA GLN A 129 7.14 -11.94 2.12
C GLN A 129 7.47 -11.35 3.51
N ILE A 130 7.87 -10.08 3.54
CA ILE A 130 8.03 -9.29 4.76
C ILE A 130 7.27 -7.97 4.63
N ALA A 131 6.74 -7.49 5.75
CA ALA A 131 6.00 -6.23 5.81
C ALA A 131 6.98 -5.04 5.97
N PRO A 132 6.71 -3.88 5.36
CA PRO A 132 7.51 -2.69 5.61
C PRO A 132 7.29 -2.19 7.04
N ILE A 133 8.39 -2.01 7.78
CA ILE A 133 8.41 -1.49 9.16
C ILE A 133 8.80 0.00 9.22
N THR A 134 9.43 0.55 8.18
CA THR A 134 9.84 1.97 8.12
C THR A 134 9.18 2.72 6.96
N GLU A 135 9.17 4.06 7.04
CA GLU A 135 8.71 4.92 5.95
C GLU A 135 9.55 4.75 4.68
N GLU A 136 10.87 4.57 4.81
CA GLU A 136 11.76 4.31 3.68
C GLU A 136 11.41 3.02 2.94
N GLN A 137 11.02 1.98 3.68
CA GLN A 137 10.58 0.71 3.09
C GLN A 137 9.23 0.87 2.39
N ASN A 138 8.30 1.63 2.96
CA ASN A 138 7.05 1.96 2.29
C ASN A 138 7.29 2.76 1.01
N ARG A 139 8.22 3.73 1.05
CA ARG A 139 8.63 4.49 -0.12
C ARG A 139 9.25 3.60 -1.20
N PHE A 140 10.10 2.65 -0.83
CA PHE A 140 10.63 1.66 -1.77
C PHE A 140 9.51 0.89 -2.50
N LEU A 141 8.45 0.49 -1.78
CA LEU A 141 7.29 -0.15 -2.40
C LEU A 141 6.55 0.78 -3.38
N ASP A 142 6.46 2.07 -3.08
CA ASP A 142 5.89 3.06 -3.98
C ASP A 142 6.74 3.25 -5.25
N VAL A 143 8.07 3.13 -5.15
CA VAL A 143 8.97 3.07 -6.31
C VAL A 143 8.71 1.81 -7.14
N CYS A 144 8.61 0.64 -6.50
CA CYS A 144 8.28 -0.62 -7.19
C CYS A 144 6.88 -0.62 -7.83
N ARG A 145 5.96 0.21 -7.36
CA ARG A 145 4.63 0.39 -7.98
C ARG A 145 4.61 1.47 -9.05
N GLY A 146 5.68 2.24 -9.19
CA GLY A 146 5.75 3.32 -10.16
C GLY A 146 5.16 4.67 -9.71
N PHE A 147 4.81 4.80 -8.43
CA PHE A 147 4.28 6.04 -7.88
C PHE A 147 5.37 7.07 -7.59
N GLN A 148 6.62 6.63 -7.41
CA GLN A 148 7.77 7.50 -7.20
C GLN A 148 8.98 7.04 -8.02
N ASN A 149 9.90 7.97 -8.28
CA ASN A 149 11.20 7.66 -8.86
C ASN A 149 12.17 7.15 -7.78
N PRO A 150 13.11 6.25 -8.14
CA PRO A 150 14.18 5.84 -7.25
C PRO A 150 15.09 7.04 -6.95
N ILE A 151 15.43 7.27 -5.67
CA ILE A 151 16.27 8.39 -5.23
C ILE A 151 17.54 7.88 -4.54
N ASN A 152 17.41 6.88 -3.66
CA ASN A 152 18.57 6.34 -2.96
C ASN A 152 19.28 5.26 -3.78
N ALA A 153 20.54 4.98 -3.44
CA ALA A 153 21.38 4.03 -4.18
C ALA A 153 20.77 2.62 -4.23
N THR A 154 20.11 2.19 -3.15
CA THR A 154 19.48 0.87 -3.06
C THR A 154 18.28 0.74 -4.01
N GLU A 155 17.40 1.74 -4.05
CA GLU A 155 16.28 1.84 -4.99
C GLU A 155 16.76 1.89 -6.44
N ILE A 156 17.79 2.69 -6.72
CA ILE A 156 18.38 2.81 -8.06
C ILE A 156 18.96 1.46 -8.49
N ALA A 157 19.64 0.75 -7.59
CA ALA A 157 20.18 -0.57 -7.87
C ALA A 157 19.07 -1.59 -8.19
N TRP A 158 18.00 -1.64 -7.39
CA TRP A 158 16.85 -2.51 -7.62
C TRP A 158 16.12 -2.19 -8.93
N TYR A 159 15.86 -0.90 -9.18
CA TYR A 159 15.24 -0.43 -10.41
C TYR A 159 16.03 -0.87 -11.64
N ASN A 160 17.35 -0.66 -11.64
CA ASN A 160 18.22 -1.05 -12.75
C ASN A 160 18.27 -2.58 -12.92
N TYR A 161 18.30 -3.33 -11.82
CA TYR A 161 18.22 -4.78 -11.86
C TYR A 161 16.96 -5.26 -12.58
N LYS A 162 15.79 -4.75 -12.17
CA LYS A 162 14.49 -5.13 -12.76
C LYS A 162 14.38 -4.69 -14.23
N LYS A 163 14.95 -3.52 -14.58
CA LYS A 163 15.03 -3.03 -15.96
C LYS A 163 15.80 -3.98 -16.85
N VAL A 164 16.99 -4.39 -16.42
CA VAL A 164 17.83 -5.32 -17.17
C VAL A 164 17.17 -6.69 -17.24
N ALA A 165 16.64 -7.20 -16.13
CA ALA A 165 15.95 -8.49 -16.07
C ALA A 165 14.77 -8.55 -17.05
N SER A 166 13.93 -7.51 -17.06
CA SER A 166 12.79 -7.41 -17.99
C SER A 166 13.24 -7.35 -19.44
N ARG A 167 14.29 -6.57 -19.75
CA ARG A 167 14.86 -6.50 -21.10
C ARG A 167 15.40 -7.86 -21.57
N LEU A 168 16.10 -8.60 -20.72
CA LEU A 168 16.62 -9.93 -21.04
C LEU A 168 15.50 -10.96 -21.25
N ALA A 169 14.37 -10.79 -20.54
CA ALA A 169 13.16 -11.58 -20.76
C ALA A 169 12.35 -11.15 -22.00
N GLY A 170 12.81 -10.15 -22.76
CA GLY A 170 12.11 -9.62 -23.94
C GLY A 170 10.90 -8.74 -23.63
N GLY A 171 10.74 -8.29 -22.38
CA GLY A 171 9.65 -7.42 -21.95
C GLY A 171 9.98 -5.93 -22.07
N ASP A 172 8.93 -5.10 -22.06
CA ASP A 172 9.04 -3.65 -21.86
C ASP A 172 8.98 -3.33 -20.37
N PHE A 173 10.02 -2.69 -19.86
CA PHE A 173 10.14 -2.35 -18.45
C PHE A 173 9.58 -0.96 -18.20
N GLY A 174 8.42 -0.88 -17.54
CA GLY A 174 7.79 0.40 -17.21
C GLY A 174 7.29 0.46 -15.78
N TYR A 175 8.11 0.95 -14.85
CA TYR A 175 7.60 1.49 -13.58
C TYR A 175 6.97 2.88 -13.78
N HIS A 176 7.28 3.61 -14.85
CA HIS A 176 6.82 5.00 -15.02
C HIS A 176 5.90 5.14 -16.23
N LYS A 177 4.70 4.55 -16.17
CA LYS A 177 3.59 5.01 -17.05
C LYS A 177 2.98 6.32 -16.55
N ASN A 178 3.20 6.66 -15.28
CA ASN A 178 2.83 7.95 -14.72
C ASN A 178 3.98 8.95 -14.94
N SER A 179 3.71 9.93 -15.78
CA SER A 179 4.59 10.99 -16.29
C SER A 179 5.14 11.94 -15.21
N PHE A 180 5.97 11.46 -14.29
CA PHE A 180 6.66 12.31 -13.33
C PHE A 180 7.94 12.90 -13.96
N LYS A 181 7.85 14.16 -14.41
CA LYS A 181 9.00 14.91 -14.94
C LYS A 181 9.97 15.23 -13.80
N ILE A 182 11.23 14.81 -13.95
CA ILE A 182 12.32 15.28 -13.10
C ILE A 182 12.61 16.72 -13.52
N GLU A 183 12.23 17.71 -12.71
CA GLU A 183 12.86 19.02 -12.79
C GLU A 183 14.34 18.85 -12.43
N LYS A 184 15.21 19.12 -13.39
CA LYS A 184 16.66 19.09 -13.19
C LYS A 184 17.01 20.08 -12.09
N VAL A 185 17.38 19.58 -10.92
CA VAL A 185 18.03 20.40 -9.89
C VAL A 185 19.31 20.92 -10.50
N GLY A 186 19.34 22.23 -10.74
CA GLY A 186 20.44 22.91 -11.40
C GLY A 186 21.74 22.73 -10.62
N VAL A 187 22.68 22.01 -11.20
CA VAL A 187 24.09 22.11 -10.83
C VAL A 187 24.53 23.52 -11.22
N LYS A 188 24.50 24.44 -10.26
CA LYS A 188 25.16 25.73 -10.39
C LYS A 188 26.66 25.45 -10.40
N LYS A 189 27.28 25.51 -11.57
CA LYS A 189 28.74 25.54 -11.69
C LYS A 189 29.25 26.69 -10.84
N MET A 190 30.04 26.38 -9.82
CA MET A 190 31.02 27.29 -9.24
C MET A 190 32.30 27.20 -10.05
#